data_AF-A0A7S2THH2-F1
#
_entry.id   AF-A0A7S2THH2-F1
#
_cell.length_a   1.000
_cell.length_b   1.000
_cell.length_c   1.000
_cell.angle_alpha   90.00
_cell.angle_beta   90.00
_cell.angle_gamma   90.00
#
_symmetry.space_group_name_H-M   'P 1'
#
loop_
_entity.id
_entity.type
_entity.pdbx_description
1 polymer ?
#
loop_
_entity_poly.entity_id
_entity_poly.type
_entity_poly.pdbx_seq_one_letter_code
_entity_poly.pdbx_strand_id
1 'polypeptide(L)'
;YDNLLTMMKAFHRVCGVKLPKPMKEMEDAGVIPVFVKLLDHPRVEIHNQVILCMELLTDIAKSRKEKAVLSGIIPHLLKVIKKKHQLKQVALRILCDLPISIPAVRVELNKNRMVEFYVNTLSDLCWRPDALTAIRFWLNAEPVKVGQKLITIASLPKIISVCTSTKVFRQHAALILPTMRAMVAKSLPLNRALAGSPRFVESLVKRLEEPIQDDPLTMTIHQASVEITQEICNKHHNLEELNSRYKILKAVTAISENARESEKMRLWCLARNCLTDIKKKLGL
;
A
#
# COMPACT_ATOMS: atom_id res chain seq x y z
N TYR A 1 -1.32 40.65 8.31
CA TYR A 1 -1.47 39.22 7.96
C TYR A 1 -2.71 38.90 7.12
N ASP A 2 -3.73 39.75 7.11
CA ASP A 2 -4.94 39.50 6.30
C ASP A 2 -4.67 39.52 4.80
N ASN A 3 -3.73 40.35 4.32
CA ASN A 3 -3.28 40.32 2.93
C ASN A 3 -2.69 38.95 2.54
N LEU A 4 -1.89 38.34 3.43
CA LEU A 4 -1.32 37.01 3.18
C LEU A 4 -2.40 35.94 3.19
N LEU A 5 -3.38 36.00 4.10
CA LEU A 5 -4.50 35.06 4.10
C LEU A 5 -5.37 35.19 2.84
N THR A 6 -5.65 36.42 2.39
CA THR A 6 -6.39 36.69 1.14
C THR A 6 -5.63 36.14 -0.06
N MET A 7 -4.31 36.34 -0.10
CA MET A 7 -3.43 35.79 -1.13
C MET A 7 -3.45 34.25 -1.12
N MET A 8 -3.35 33.61 0.05
CA MET A 8 -3.41 32.15 0.15
C MET A 8 -4.74 31.57 -0.30
N LYS A 9 -5.86 32.25 0.02
CA LYS A 9 -7.19 31.87 -0.50
C LYS A 9 -7.27 32.01 -2.03
N ALA A 10 -6.67 33.05 -2.59
CA ALA A 10 -6.60 33.23 -4.04
C ALA A 10 -5.75 32.12 -4.70
N PHE A 11 -4.57 31.81 -4.14
CA PHE A 11 -3.75 30.69 -4.59
C PHE A 11 -4.50 29.37 -4.56
N HIS A 12 -5.22 29.08 -3.48
CA HIS A 12 -6.02 27.87 -3.37
C HIS A 12 -7.08 27.79 -4.48
N ARG A 13 -7.79 28.90 -4.78
CA ARG A 13 -8.76 28.94 -5.88
C ARG A 13 -8.11 28.63 -7.22
N VAL A 14 -6.95 29.24 -7.51
CA VAL A 14 -6.22 28.98 -8.76
C VAL A 14 -5.76 27.51 -8.82
N CYS A 15 -5.27 26.97 -7.71
CA CYS A 15 -4.91 25.55 -7.62
C CYS A 15 -6.13 24.64 -7.86
N GLY A 16 -7.32 25.06 -7.41
CA GLY A 16 -8.57 24.33 -7.58
C GLY A 16 -9.02 24.17 -9.04
N VAL A 17 -8.67 25.11 -9.92
CA VAL A 17 -9.01 25.02 -11.36
C VAL A 17 -8.19 23.93 -12.07
N LYS A 18 -7.05 23.53 -11.51
CA LYS A 18 -6.16 22.48 -12.05
C LYS A 18 -5.76 22.66 -13.51
N LEU A 19 -5.73 23.91 -14.02
CA LEU A 19 -5.29 24.20 -15.38
C LEU A 19 -3.78 23.98 -15.53
N PRO A 20 -3.31 23.35 -16.62
CA PRO A 20 -1.88 23.05 -16.81
C PRO A 20 -0.98 24.29 -16.77
N LYS A 21 -1.39 25.38 -17.43
CA LYS A 21 -0.58 26.60 -17.55
C LYS A 21 -0.33 27.30 -16.20
N PRO A 22 -1.35 27.67 -15.41
CA PRO A 22 -1.14 28.25 -14.07
C PRO A 22 -0.33 27.36 -13.13
N MET A 23 -0.52 26.04 -13.21
CA MET A 23 0.23 25.09 -12.39
C MET A 23 1.72 25.08 -12.71
N LYS A 24 2.05 25.14 -14.01
CA LYS A 24 3.44 25.23 -14.46
C LYS A 24 4.06 26.58 -14.08
N GLU A 25 3.34 27.69 -14.29
CA GLU A 25 3.81 29.02 -13.91
C GLU A 25 4.10 29.12 -12.39
N MET A 26 3.28 28.49 -11.55
CA MET A 26 3.55 28.40 -10.10
C MET A 26 4.79 27.56 -9.76
N GLU A 27 5.01 26.47 -10.49
CA GLU A 27 6.19 25.62 -10.34
C GLU A 27 7.46 26.41 -10.73
N ASP A 28 7.44 27.07 -11.88
CA ASP A 28 8.52 27.91 -12.40
C ASP A 28 8.80 29.11 -11.48
N ALA A 29 7.77 29.67 -10.86
CA ALA A 29 7.89 30.75 -9.87
C ALA A 29 8.44 30.30 -8.50
N GLY A 30 8.68 29.00 -8.28
CA GLY A 30 9.27 28.51 -7.03
C GLY A 30 8.33 28.61 -5.82
N VAL A 31 7.02 28.50 -6.03
CA VAL A 31 6.01 28.61 -4.96
C VAL A 31 6.14 27.51 -3.90
N ILE A 32 6.54 26.30 -4.29
CA ILE A 32 6.59 25.13 -3.39
C ILE A 32 7.51 25.35 -2.17
N PRO A 33 8.79 25.74 -2.33
CA PRO A 33 9.65 26.09 -1.19
C PRO A 33 9.07 27.18 -0.28
N VAL A 34 8.38 28.17 -0.85
CA VAL A 34 7.75 29.26 -0.08
C VAL A 34 6.60 28.71 0.75
N PHE A 35 5.74 27.87 0.15
CA PHE A 35 4.63 27.22 0.86
C PHE A 35 5.13 26.32 1.99
N VAL A 36 6.20 25.55 1.78
CA VAL A 36 6.75 24.72 2.85
C VAL A 36 7.21 25.58 4.05
N LYS A 37 7.86 26.72 3.81
CA LYS A 37 8.23 27.65 4.90
C LYS A 37 7.00 28.21 5.63
N LEU A 38 5.90 28.45 4.92
CA LEU A 38 4.65 28.94 5.51
C LEU A 38 3.89 27.88 6.32
N LEU A 39 4.29 26.60 6.28
CA LEU A 39 3.67 25.55 7.12
C LEU A 39 3.96 25.74 8.61
N ASP A 40 4.98 26.49 9.01
CA ASP A 40 5.22 26.82 10.41
C ASP A 40 4.59 28.16 10.85
N HIS A 41 3.76 28.77 10.00
CA HIS A 41 3.09 30.02 10.33
C HIS A 41 2.18 29.87 11.56
N PRO A 42 2.20 30.79 12.54
CA PRO A 42 1.46 30.66 13.80
C PRO A 42 -0.06 30.72 13.62
N ARG A 43 -0.52 31.45 12.59
CA ARG A 43 -1.94 31.55 12.23
C ARG A 43 -2.44 30.27 11.54
N VAL A 44 -3.35 29.57 12.19
CA VAL A 44 -3.90 28.27 11.76
C VAL A 44 -4.58 28.36 10.39
N GLU A 45 -5.26 29.47 10.08
CA GLU A 45 -5.95 29.64 8.80
C GLU A 45 -4.95 29.69 7.63
N ILE A 46 -3.78 30.31 7.83
CA ILE A 46 -2.73 30.35 6.81
C ILE A 46 -2.13 28.95 6.66
N HIS A 47 -1.76 28.30 7.76
CA HIS A 47 -1.29 26.90 7.76
C HIS A 47 -2.24 25.97 7.00
N ASN A 48 -3.55 26.11 7.23
CA ASN A 48 -4.57 25.30 6.59
C ASN A 48 -4.66 25.53 5.09
N GLN A 49 -4.68 26.80 4.66
CA GLN A 49 -4.70 27.11 3.23
C GLN A 49 -3.44 26.59 2.53
N VAL A 50 -2.28 26.67 3.17
CA VAL A 50 -1.03 26.14 2.61
C VAL A 50 -1.11 24.62 2.41
N ILE A 51 -1.59 23.85 3.38
CA ILE A 51 -1.75 22.38 3.24
C ILE A 51 -2.69 22.04 2.08
N LEU A 52 -3.82 22.75 1.97
CA LEU A 52 -4.80 22.52 0.90
C LEU A 52 -4.20 22.88 -0.48
N CYS A 53 -3.45 23.97 -0.57
CA CYS A 53 -2.72 24.31 -1.80
C CYS A 53 -1.68 23.24 -2.14
N MET A 54 -0.92 22.76 -1.15
CA MET A 54 0.09 21.73 -1.36
C MET A 54 -0.52 20.41 -1.85
N GLU A 55 -1.68 19.99 -1.35
CA GLU A 55 -2.39 18.82 -1.88
C GLU A 55 -2.69 18.99 -3.38
N LEU A 56 -3.31 20.10 -3.77
CA LEU A 56 -3.69 20.35 -5.15
C LEU A 56 -2.48 20.53 -6.09
N LEU A 57 -1.41 21.18 -5.60
CA LEU A 57 -0.18 21.33 -6.36
C LEU A 57 0.56 20.00 -6.55
N THR A 58 0.44 19.09 -5.60
CA THR A 58 1.17 17.82 -5.64
C THR A 58 0.37 16.66 -6.23
N ASP A 59 -0.95 16.78 -6.39
CA ASP A 59 -1.88 15.72 -6.83
C ASP A 59 -1.36 14.92 -8.05
N ILE A 60 -0.95 15.59 -9.14
CA ILE A 60 -0.66 14.92 -10.42
C ILE A 60 0.83 14.87 -10.77
N ALA A 61 1.60 15.94 -10.47
CA ALA A 61 2.94 16.08 -11.02
C ALA A 61 4.01 15.50 -10.09
N LYS A 62 4.75 14.49 -10.58
CA LYS A 62 5.89 13.89 -9.87
C LYS A 62 6.98 14.93 -9.55
N SER A 63 7.25 15.87 -10.45
CA SER A 63 8.23 16.95 -10.24
C SER A 63 7.86 17.84 -9.05
N ARG A 64 6.59 18.23 -8.93
CA ARG A 64 6.08 19.03 -7.80
C ARG A 64 6.14 18.26 -6.49
N LYS A 65 5.79 16.96 -6.49
CA LYS A 65 5.95 16.09 -5.31
C LYS A 65 7.41 15.98 -4.87
N GLU A 66 8.31 15.74 -5.81
CA GLU A 66 9.75 15.70 -5.55
C GLU A 66 10.23 17.02 -4.96
N LYS A 67 9.90 18.16 -5.58
CA LYS A 67 10.28 19.48 -5.08
C LYS A 67 9.76 19.74 -3.67
N ALA A 68 8.52 19.33 -3.37
CA ALA A 68 7.94 19.47 -2.04
C ALA A 68 8.70 18.65 -0.99
N VAL A 69 9.06 17.41 -1.32
CA VAL A 69 9.88 16.55 -0.45
C VAL A 69 11.25 17.17 -0.21
N LEU A 70 11.95 17.58 -1.27
CA LEU A 70 13.28 18.19 -1.17
C LEU A 70 13.25 19.56 -0.44
N SER A 71 12.09 20.22 -0.41
CA SER A 71 11.89 21.45 0.35
C SER A 71 11.56 21.21 1.82
N GLY A 72 11.38 19.95 2.25
CA GLY A 72 11.17 19.59 3.65
C GLY A 72 9.70 19.49 4.09
N ILE A 73 8.76 19.16 3.19
CA ILE A 73 7.33 19.07 3.57
C ILE A 73 7.00 17.97 4.59
N ILE A 74 7.76 16.87 4.62
CA ILE A 74 7.40 15.63 5.34
C ILE A 74 7.23 15.85 6.86
N PRO A 75 8.18 16.46 7.60
CA PRO A 75 8.03 16.72 9.03
C PRO A 75 6.75 17.50 9.39
N HIS A 76 6.37 18.47 8.57
CA HIS A 76 5.16 19.27 8.82
C HIS A 76 3.90 18.42 8.67
N LEU A 77 3.81 17.59 7.64
CA LEU A 77 2.66 16.69 7.45
C LEU A 77 2.57 15.63 8.55
N LEU A 78 3.71 15.08 8.99
CA LEU A 78 3.75 14.17 10.14
C LEU A 78 3.24 14.85 11.42
N LYS A 79 3.58 16.12 11.65
CA LYS A 79 3.10 16.93 12.78
C LYS A 79 1.58 17.14 12.72
N VAL A 80 1.02 17.40 11.53
CA VAL A 80 -0.45 17.52 11.29
C VAL A 80 -1.17 16.23 11.71
N ILE A 81 -0.63 15.08 11.30
CA ILE A 81 -1.20 13.77 11.64
C ILE A 81 -1.08 13.48 13.14
N LYS A 82 0.09 13.69 13.73
CA LYS A 82 0.35 13.44 15.16
C LYS A 82 -0.56 14.27 16.06
N LYS A 83 -0.82 15.52 15.69
CA LYS A 83 -1.72 16.42 16.43
C LYS A 83 -3.20 16.17 16.18
N LYS A 84 -3.57 15.15 15.38
CA LYS A 84 -4.95 14.85 14.97
C LYS A 84 -5.68 16.07 14.43
N HIS A 85 -4.95 16.89 13.67
CA HIS A 85 -5.46 18.12 13.10
C HIS A 85 -6.61 17.82 12.10
N GLN A 86 -7.52 18.77 11.87
CA GLN A 86 -8.66 18.58 10.94
C GLN A 86 -8.23 18.21 9.51
N LEU A 87 -7.00 18.57 9.13
CA LEU A 87 -6.38 18.26 7.83
C LEU A 87 -5.60 16.94 7.81
N LYS A 88 -5.77 16.06 8.81
CA LYS A 88 -5.10 14.75 8.88
C LYS A 88 -5.28 13.96 7.58
N GLN A 89 -6.51 13.93 7.04
CA GLN A 89 -6.84 13.18 5.82
C GLN A 89 -6.09 13.71 4.60
N VAL A 90 -5.98 15.03 4.48
CA VAL A 90 -5.22 15.69 3.40
C VAL A 90 -3.72 15.37 3.52
N ALA A 91 -3.17 15.46 4.74
CA ALA A 91 -1.77 15.12 4.98
C ALA A 91 -1.46 13.64 4.67
N LEU A 92 -2.35 12.72 5.03
CA LEU A 92 -2.20 11.31 4.70
C LEU A 92 -2.21 11.06 3.19
N ARG A 93 -3.09 11.75 2.45
CA ARG A 93 -3.13 11.68 0.98
C ARG A 93 -1.80 12.02 0.35
N ILE A 94 -1.24 13.18 0.73
CA ILE A 94 0.05 13.64 0.23
C ILE A 94 1.15 12.63 0.59
N LEU A 95 1.21 12.17 1.84
CA LEU A 95 2.27 11.27 2.31
C LEU A 95 2.21 9.88 1.69
N CYS A 96 1.03 9.33 1.41
CA CYS A 96 0.89 8.01 0.79
C CYS A 96 1.16 8.01 -0.72
N ASP A 97 1.17 9.18 -1.36
CA ASP A 97 1.32 9.34 -2.81
C ASP A 97 2.68 9.97 -3.22
N LEU A 98 3.68 9.90 -2.34
CA LEU A 98 5.03 10.42 -2.59
C LEU A 98 5.80 9.55 -3.62
N PRO A 99 6.66 10.15 -4.46
CA PRO A 99 7.31 9.46 -5.58
C PRO A 99 8.53 8.63 -5.12
N ILE A 100 8.27 7.53 -4.41
CA ILE A 100 9.27 6.63 -3.81
C ILE A 100 10.28 6.08 -4.84
N SER A 101 9.92 6.02 -6.13
CA SER A 101 10.84 5.60 -7.20
C SER A 101 12.05 6.53 -7.37
N ILE A 102 11.97 7.78 -6.93
CA ILE A 102 13.03 8.79 -7.10
C ILE A 102 14.09 8.64 -5.98
N PRO A 103 15.38 8.43 -6.30
CA PRO A 103 16.43 8.22 -5.29
C PRO A 103 16.58 9.38 -4.28
N ALA A 104 16.60 10.63 -4.75
CA ALA A 104 16.74 11.80 -3.88
C ALA A 104 15.57 11.92 -2.87
N VAL A 105 14.35 11.63 -3.32
CA VAL A 105 13.16 11.56 -2.46
C VAL A 105 13.31 10.48 -1.39
N ARG A 106 13.82 9.28 -1.74
CA ARG A 106 14.03 8.20 -0.75
C ARG A 106 15.01 8.57 0.35
N VAL A 107 16.01 9.42 0.08
CA VAL A 107 16.92 9.92 1.12
C VAL A 107 16.14 10.68 2.18
N GLU A 108 15.29 11.62 1.78
CA GLU A 108 14.46 12.41 2.69
C GLU A 108 13.39 11.57 3.41
N LEU A 109 12.74 10.65 2.71
CA LEU A 109 11.76 9.74 3.31
C LEU A 109 12.42 8.81 4.35
N ASN A 110 13.66 8.37 4.13
CA ASN A 110 14.40 7.55 5.09
C ASN A 110 14.75 8.35 6.35
N LYS A 111 15.20 9.60 6.23
CA LYS A 111 15.44 10.51 7.36
C LYS A 111 14.19 10.66 8.24
N ASN A 112 13.02 10.66 7.61
CA ASN A 112 11.71 10.78 8.27
C ASN A 112 11.06 9.44 8.65
N ARG A 113 11.78 8.30 8.55
CA ARG A 113 11.29 6.96 8.90
C ARG A 113 9.96 6.57 8.23
N MET A 114 9.76 6.97 6.97
CA MET A 114 8.47 6.83 6.30
C MET A 114 7.99 5.38 6.14
N VAL A 115 8.88 4.39 6.05
CA VAL A 115 8.48 2.97 6.05
C VAL A 115 7.77 2.58 7.35
N GLU A 116 8.28 3.03 8.50
CA GLU A 116 7.66 2.77 9.80
C GLU A 116 6.32 3.49 9.93
N PHE A 117 6.24 4.73 9.42
CA PHE A 117 4.99 5.46 9.31
C PHE A 117 3.94 4.68 8.50
N TYR A 118 4.26 4.19 7.30
CA TYR A 118 3.30 3.43 6.50
C TYR A 118 2.85 2.14 7.19
N VAL A 119 3.77 1.41 7.84
CA VAL A 119 3.43 0.20 8.61
C VAL A 119 2.47 0.53 9.76
N ASN A 120 2.67 1.65 10.45
CA ASN A 120 1.75 2.11 11.49
C ASN A 120 0.39 2.53 10.92
N THR A 121 0.36 3.15 9.74
CA THR A 121 -0.87 3.56 9.06
C THR A 121 -1.74 2.39 8.63
N LEU A 122 -1.21 1.16 8.54
CA LEU A 122 -2.01 -0.05 8.26
C LEU A 122 -3.14 -0.28 9.28
N SER A 123 -3.07 0.27 10.50
CA SER A 123 -4.19 0.18 11.44
C SER A 123 -5.41 1.03 11.04
N ASP A 124 -5.21 2.08 10.24
CA ASP A 124 -6.27 2.96 9.76
C ASP A 124 -6.95 2.32 8.53
N LEU A 125 -8.20 1.85 8.68
CA LEU A 125 -8.90 1.08 7.65
C LEU A 125 -9.08 1.84 6.33
N CYS A 126 -9.18 3.17 6.39
CA CYS A 126 -9.35 4.02 5.22
C CYS A 126 -8.05 4.16 4.42
N TRP A 127 -6.91 4.29 5.11
CA TRP A 127 -5.60 4.53 4.50
C TRP A 127 -4.74 3.30 4.30
N ARG A 128 -5.22 2.15 4.77
CA ARG A 128 -4.52 0.88 4.67
C ARG A 128 -4.15 0.51 3.23
N PRO A 129 -5.03 0.62 2.21
CA PRO A 129 -4.66 0.28 0.83
C PRO A 129 -3.51 1.14 0.29
N ASP A 130 -3.55 2.46 0.54
CA ASP A 130 -2.53 3.40 0.09
C ASP A 130 -1.20 3.21 0.84
N ALA A 131 -1.26 3.02 2.15
CA ALA A 131 -0.07 2.73 2.96
C ALA A 131 0.60 1.42 2.53
N LEU A 132 -0.19 0.37 2.27
CA LEU A 132 0.33 -0.89 1.75
C LEU A 132 0.95 -0.73 0.36
N THR A 133 0.34 0.09 -0.49
CA THR A 133 0.86 0.44 -1.81
C THR A 133 2.20 1.18 -1.72
N ALA A 134 2.34 2.12 -0.79
CA ALA A 134 3.60 2.81 -0.51
C ALA A 134 4.68 1.82 -0.01
N ILE A 135 4.33 0.88 0.87
CA ILE A 135 5.25 -0.19 1.31
C ILE A 135 5.70 -1.06 0.13
N ARG A 136 4.78 -1.44 -0.78
CA ARG A 136 5.12 -2.18 -1.99
C ARG A 136 6.12 -1.41 -2.85
N PHE A 137 5.93 -0.10 -3.04
CA PHE A 137 6.89 0.72 -3.80
C PHE A 137 8.26 0.77 -3.13
N TRP A 138 8.32 0.88 -1.81
CA TRP A 138 9.56 0.78 -1.05
C TRP A 138 10.24 -0.58 -1.23
N LEU A 139 9.48 -1.66 -1.15
CA LEU A 139 10.00 -3.01 -1.32
C LEU A 139 10.52 -3.25 -2.76
N ASN A 140 9.93 -2.60 -3.76
CA ASN A 140 10.43 -2.63 -5.12
C ASN A 140 11.76 -1.89 -5.28
N ALA A 141 11.93 -0.76 -4.59
CA ALA A 141 13.13 0.06 -4.66
C ALA A 141 14.30 -0.50 -3.83
N GLU A 142 14.02 -1.01 -2.62
CA GLU A 142 15.03 -1.48 -1.67
C GLU A 142 14.61 -2.84 -1.03
N PRO A 143 14.54 -3.93 -1.81
CA PRO A 143 13.90 -5.19 -1.39
C PRO A 143 14.53 -5.82 -0.16
N VAL A 144 15.86 -5.84 -0.06
CA VAL A 144 16.58 -6.45 1.06
C VAL A 144 16.36 -5.64 2.34
N LYS A 145 16.67 -4.34 2.30
CA LYS A 145 16.59 -3.45 3.47
C LYS A 145 15.16 -3.25 3.97
N VAL A 146 14.20 -3.06 3.07
CA VAL A 146 12.78 -2.92 3.44
C VAL A 146 12.22 -4.27 3.88
N GLY A 147 12.54 -5.37 3.20
CA GLY A 147 12.13 -6.71 3.60
C GLY A 147 12.47 -7.03 5.06
N GLN A 148 13.68 -6.70 5.51
CA GLN A 148 14.08 -6.89 6.91
C GLN A 148 13.26 -6.03 7.89
N LYS A 149 12.95 -4.78 7.54
CA LYS A 149 12.10 -3.91 8.38
C LYS A 149 10.66 -4.42 8.53
N LEU A 150 10.15 -5.12 7.51
CA LEU A 150 8.78 -5.64 7.47
C LEU A 150 8.60 -6.90 8.32
N ILE A 151 9.66 -7.69 8.54
CA ILE A 151 9.57 -8.95 9.31
C ILE A 151 9.90 -8.79 10.80
N THR A 152 10.10 -7.57 11.28
CA THR A 152 10.31 -7.32 12.70
C THR A 152 9.07 -7.66 13.53
N ILE A 153 9.25 -7.96 14.82
CA ILE A 153 8.16 -8.28 15.75
C ILE A 153 7.11 -7.15 15.85
N ALA A 154 7.51 -5.90 15.59
CA ALA A 154 6.60 -4.75 15.61
C ALA A 154 5.83 -4.55 14.29
N SER A 155 6.40 -4.96 13.15
CA SER A 155 5.85 -4.73 11.81
C SER A 155 5.01 -5.90 11.29
N LEU A 156 5.53 -7.12 11.42
CA LEU A 156 4.93 -8.31 10.81
C LEU A 156 3.47 -8.56 11.26
N PRO A 157 3.11 -8.41 12.55
CA PRO A 157 1.72 -8.58 12.97
C PRO A 157 0.75 -7.60 12.31
N LYS A 158 1.19 -6.36 12.05
CA LYS A 158 0.38 -5.35 11.35
C LYS A 158 0.15 -5.76 9.90
N ILE A 159 1.17 -6.26 9.22
CA ILE A 159 1.07 -6.77 7.85
C ILE A 159 0.13 -7.99 7.78
N ILE A 160 0.24 -8.94 8.72
CA ILE A 160 -0.66 -10.10 8.79
C ILE A 160 -2.11 -9.65 9.02
N SER A 161 -2.31 -8.65 9.88
CA SER A 161 -3.66 -8.14 10.20
C SER A 161 -4.38 -7.55 8.98
N VAL A 162 -3.63 -7.02 8.01
CA VAL A 162 -4.18 -6.43 6.77
C VAL A 162 -4.92 -7.47 5.95
N CYS A 163 -4.41 -8.71 5.88
CA CYS A 163 -5.08 -9.81 5.17
C CYS A 163 -6.12 -10.52 6.03
N THR A 164 -5.88 -10.65 7.34
CA THR A 164 -6.62 -11.57 8.22
C THR A 164 -7.75 -10.89 9.01
N SER A 165 -7.91 -9.57 8.88
CA SER A 165 -8.93 -8.82 9.62
C SER A 165 -10.34 -9.10 9.07
N THR A 166 -11.21 -9.65 9.92
CA THR A 166 -12.64 -9.88 9.61
C THR A 166 -13.45 -8.59 9.41
N LYS A 167 -12.94 -7.45 9.87
CA LYS A 167 -13.57 -6.12 9.71
C LYS A 167 -13.29 -5.45 8.35
N VAL A 168 -12.68 -6.16 7.39
CA VAL A 168 -12.28 -5.59 6.09
C VAL A 168 -13.45 -5.70 5.11
N PHE A 169 -13.90 -4.57 4.58
CA PHE A 169 -14.86 -4.55 3.48
C PHE A 169 -14.30 -5.29 2.26
N ARG A 170 -15.16 -6.00 1.52
CA ARG A 170 -14.76 -6.79 0.33
C ARG A 170 -13.96 -5.96 -0.69
N GLN A 171 -14.36 -4.71 -0.92
CA GLN A 171 -13.65 -3.77 -1.80
C GLN A 171 -12.20 -3.53 -1.36
N HIS A 172 -11.96 -3.38 -0.05
CA HIS A 172 -10.60 -3.23 0.47
C HIS A 172 -9.78 -4.51 0.29
N ALA A 173 -10.36 -5.69 0.51
CA ALA A 173 -9.67 -6.96 0.30
C ALA A 173 -9.21 -7.13 -1.16
N ALA A 174 -10.07 -6.73 -2.13
CA ALA A 174 -9.74 -6.74 -3.55
C ALA A 174 -8.58 -5.79 -3.93
N LEU A 175 -8.34 -4.71 -3.17
CA LEU A 175 -7.18 -3.83 -3.34
C LEU A 175 -5.92 -4.34 -2.61
N ILE A 176 -6.13 -4.92 -1.42
CA ILE A 176 -5.07 -5.37 -0.52
C ILE A 176 -4.37 -6.63 -1.05
N LEU A 177 -5.14 -7.66 -1.42
CA LEU A 177 -4.56 -8.97 -1.74
C LEU A 177 -3.64 -8.94 -2.98
N PRO A 178 -3.98 -8.27 -4.09
CA PRO A 178 -3.05 -8.14 -5.22
C PRO A 178 -1.75 -7.40 -4.83
N THR A 179 -1.85 -6.40 -3.94
CA THR A 179 -0.68 -5.68 -3.43
C THR A 179 0.18 -6.58 -2.56
N MET A 180 -0.44 -7.40 -1.70
CA MET A 180 0.25 -8.40 -0.89
C MET A 180 0.92 -9.48 -1.75
N ARG A 181 0.24 -9.96 -2.79
CA ARG A 181 0.81 -10.88 -3.78
C ARG A 181 2.10 -10.34 -4.37
N ALA A 182 2.09 -9.07 -4.82
CA ALA A 182 3.29 -8.44 -5.37
C ALA A 182 4.43 -8.34 -4.34
N MET A 183 4.10 -8.04 -3.07
CA MET A 183 5.10 -7.95 -2.00
C MET A 183 5.73 -9.31 -1.66
N VAL A 184 4.91 -10.35 -1.56
CA VAL A 184 5.33 -11.75 -1.31
C VAL A 184 6.17 -12.29 -2.47
N ALA A 185 5.82 -11.93 -3.70
CA ALA A 185 6.60 -12.25 -4.89
C ALA A 185 8.00 -11.60 -4.86
N LYS A 186 8.09 -10.35 -4.36
CA LYS A 186 9.32 -9.56 -4.38
C LYS A 186 10.31 -9.91 -3.26
N SER A 187 9.84 -10.28 -2.08
CA SER A 187 10.68 -10.44 -0.89
C SER A 187 10.60 -11.84 -0.30
N LEU A 188 11.69 -12.61 -0.45
CA LEU A 188 11.83 -13.94 0.15
C LEU A 188 11.73 -13.93 1.69
N PRO A 189 12.38 -13.00 2.43
CA PRO A 189 12.22 -12.93 3.88
C PRO A 189 10.77 -12.72 4.31
N LEU A 190 10.05 -11.81 3.63
CA LEU A 190 8.64 -11.54 3.92
C LEU A 190 7.77 -12.76 3.60
N ASN A 191 8.00 -13.40 2.45
CA ASN A 191 7.30 -14.63 2.07
C ASN A 191 7.43 -15.71 3.15
N ARG A 192 8.66 -16.01 3.59
CA ARG A 192 8.93 -17.01 4.63
C ARG A 192 8.28 -16.64 5.96
N ALA A 193 8.38 -15.37 6.36
CA ALA A 193 7.78 -14.89 7.61
C ALA A 193 6.24 -15.02 7.60
N LEU A 194 5.61 -14.74 6.45
CA LEU A 194 4.15 -14.91 6.30
C LEU A 194 3.74 -16.38 6.25
N ALA A 195 4.51 -17.24 5.56
CA ALA A 195 4.27 -18.67 5.51
C ALA A 195 4.41 -19.35 6.88
N GLY A 196 5.30 -18.84 7.73
CA GLY A 196 5.44 -19.29 9.12
C GLY A 196 4.33 -18.82 10.07
N SER A 197 3.39 -17.99 9.61
CA SER A 197 2.29 -17.48 10.44
C SER A 197 1.01 -18.30 10.26
N PRO A 198 0.56 -19.06 11.28
CA PRO A 198 -0.67 -19.87 11.18
C PRO A 198 -1.88 -19.02 10.80
N ARG A 199 -2.05 -17.88 11.46
CA ARG A 199 -3.17 -16.95 11.21
C ARG A 199 -3.24 -16.50 9.74
N PHE A 200 -2.10 -16.30 9.10
CA PHE A 200 -2.05 -15.88 7.70
C PHE A 200 -2.37 -17.04 6.75
N VAL A 201 -1.75 -18.20 6.97
CA VAL A 201 -1.93 -19.39 6.12
C VAL A 201 -3.36 -19.94 6.24
N GLU A 202 -3.90 -20.08 7.45
CA GLU A 202 -5.28 -20.51 7.69
C GLU A 202 -6.29 -19.57 7.04
N SER A 203 -6.01 -18.26 7.07
CA SER A 203 -6.85 -17.27 6.40
C SER A 203 -6.80 -17.38 4.87
N LEU A 204 -5.66 -17.75 4.28
CA LEU A 204 -5.58 -18.06 2.85
C LEU A 204 -6.36 -19.32 2.52
N VAL A 205 -6.13 -20.42 3.26
CA VAL A 205 -6.84 -21.68 3.08
C VAL A 205 -8.36 -21.47 3.12
N LYS A 206 -8.84 -20.77 4.14
CA LYS A 206 -10.27 -20.44 4.26
C LYS A 206 -10.81 -19.72 3.02
N ARG A 207 -10.09 -18.72 2.49
CA ARG A 207 -10.51 -18.00 1.26
C ARG A 207 -10.48 -18.87 0.01
N LEU A 208 -9.62 -19.89 -0.05
CA LEU A 208 -9.60 -20.82 -1.18
C LEU A 208 -10.80 -21.77 -1.14
N GLU A 209 -11.27 -22.12 0.06
CA GLU A 209 -12.41 -23.03 0.25
C GLU A 209 -13.77 -22.31 0.19
N GLU A 210 -13.79 -20.98 0.21
CA GLU A 210 -15.02 -20.18 0.06
C GLU A 210 -15.64 -20.35 -1.34
N PRO A 211 -16.99 -20.37 -1.44
CA PRO A 211 -17.68 -20.51 -2.72
C PRO A 211 -17.45 -19.29 -3.61
N ILE A 212 -17.30 -19.53 -4.91
CA ILE A 212 -17.10 -18.47 -5.90
C ILE A 212 -18.45 -17.80 -6.18
N GLN A 213 -18.59 -16.56 -5.73
CA GLN A 213 -19.70 -15.70 -6.12
C GLN A 213 -19.39 -15.04 -7.45
N ASP A 214 -20.41 -14.88 -8.31
CA ASP A 214 -20.26 -14.25 -9.62
C ASP A 214 -20.21 -12.72 -9.50
N ASP A 215 -19.12 -12.22 -8.91
CA ASP A 215 -18.83 -10.79 -8.87
C ASP A 215 -17.33 -10.50 -9.08
N PRO A 216 -16.99 -9.34 -9.69
CA PRO A 216 -15.59 -9.02 -10.03
C PRO A 216 -14.65 -8.93 -8.81
N LEU A 217 -15.17 -8.54 -7.64
CA LEU A 217 -14.34 -8.39 -6.44
C LEU A 217 -13.96 -9.76 -5.88
N THR A 218 -14.92 -10.68 -5.80
CA THR A 218 -14.69 -12.07 -5.38
C THR A 218 -13.70 -12.76 -6.31
N MET A 219 -13.82 -12.57 -7.62
CA MET A 219 -12.83 -13.08 -8.59
C MET A 219 -11.42 -12.54 -8.33
N THR A 220 -11.29 -11.24 -8.06
CA THR A 220 -9.99 -10.61 -7.74
C THR A 220 -9.39 -11.18 -6.47
N ILE A 221 -10.22 -11.39 -5.44
CA ILE A 221 -9.81 -11.95 -4.14
C ILE A 221 -9.34 -13.39 -4.28
N HIS A 222 -10.10 -14.24 -4.98
CA HIS A 222 -9.74 -15.63 -5.22
C HIS A 222 -8.49 -15.75 -6.07
N GLN A 223 -8.39 -15.00 -7.16
CA GLN A 223 -7.18 -14.97 -8.00
C GLN A 223 -5.95 -14.59 -7.17
N ALA A 224 -6.01 -13.49 -6.42
CA ALA A 224 -4.89 -13.06 -5.59
C ALA A 224 -4.55 -14.09 -4.50
N SER A 225 -5.56 -14.78 -3.94
CA SER A 225 -5.34 -15.82 -2.92
C SER A 225 -4.63 -17.05 -3.49
N VAL A 226 -4.97 -17.47 -4.71
CA VAL A 226 -4.26 -18.55 -5.41
C VAL A 226 -2.83 -18.13 -5.74
N GLU A 227 -2.62 -16.93 -6.27
CA GLU A 227 -1.27 -16.41 -6.59
C GLU A 227 -0.39 -16.28 -5.35
N ILE A 228 -0.93 -15.78 -4.22
CA ILE A 228 -0.20 -15.72 -2.94
C ILE A 228 0.18 -17.12 -2.48
N THR A 229 -0.75 -18.07 -2.56
CA THR A 229 -0.51 -19.46 -2.16
C THR A 229 0.58 -20.10 -3.01
N GLN A 230 0.53 -19.88 -4.33
CA GLN A 230 1.55 -20.34 -5.26
C GLN A 230 2.93 -19.76 -4.90
N GLU A 231 3.02 -18.45 -4.63
CA GLU A 231 4.28 -17.81 -4.22
C GLU A 231 4.84 -18.37 -2.91
N ILE A 232 3.98 -18.65 -1.93
CA ILE A 232 4.38 -19.24 -0.64
C ILE A 232 4.91 -20.65 -0.86
N CYS A 233 4.13 -21.51 -1.50
CA CYS A 233 4.52 -22.89 -1.78
C CYS A 233 5.79 -22.95 -2.62
N ASN A 234 5.95 -22.02 -3.57
CA ASN A 234 7.12 -22.00 -4.43
C ASN A 234 8.43 -21.66 -3.71
N LYS A 235 8.36 -20.87 -2.64
CA LYS A 235 9.53 -20.40 -1.88
C LYS A 235 9.69 -21.09 -0.51
N HIS A 236 8.77 -21.97 -0.13
CA HIS A 236 8.82 -22.69 1.13
C HIS A 236 9.94 -23.74 1.12
N HIS A 237 10.67 -23.85 2.23
CA HIS A 237 11.78 -24.78 2.37
C HIS A 237 11.32 -26.21 2.67
N ASN A 238 10.20 -26.36 3.39
CA ASN A 238 9.61 -27.64 3.74
C ASN A 238 8.13 -27.65 3.33
N LEU A 239 7.84 -27.91 2.06
CA LEU A 239 6.46 -27.87 1.54
C LEU A 239 5.60 -29.01 2.12
N GLU A 240 6.21 -30.15 2.45
CA GLU A 240 5.55 -31.31 3.05
C GLU A 240 4.94 -30.97 4.41
N GLU A 241 5.72 -30.34 5.29
CA GLU A 241 5.22 -29.90 6.60
C GLU A 241 4.09 -28.87 6.47
N LEU A 242 4.27 -27.88 5.59
CA LEU A 242 3.29 -26.85 5.34
C LEU A 242 1.96 -27.46 4.84
N ASN A 243 2.04 -28.41 3.90
CA ASN A 243 0.86 -29.10 3.38
C ASN A 243 0.24 -30.06 4.41
N SER A 244 1.05 -30.78 5.18
CA SER A 244 0.57 -31.70 6.22
C SER A 244 -0.25 -30.95 7.28
N ARG A 245 0.24 -29.78 7.70
CA ARG A 245 -0.38 -28.95 8.73
C ARG A 245 -1.63 -28.22 8.26
N TYR A 246 -1.59 -27.58 7.09
CA TYR A 246 -2.67 -26.67 6.65
C TYR A 246 -3.52 -27.21 5.50
N LYS A 247 -3.21 -28.41 4.99
CA LYS A 247 -3.92 -29.06 3.88
C LYS A 247 -4.03 -28.18 2.63
N ILE A 248 -2.96 -27.45 2.30
CA ILE A 248 -2.92 -26.50 1.17
C ILE A 248 -3.30 -27.18 -0.15
N LEU A 249 -2.77 -28.37 -0.43
CA LEU A 249 -3.09 -29.10 -1.65
C LEU A 249 -4.61 -29.36 -1.76
N LYS A 250 -5.28 -29.70 -0.66
CA LYS A 250 -6.74 -29.88 -0.62
C LYS A 250 -7.46 -28.56 -0.90
N ALA A 251 -7.03 -27.46 -0.30
CA ALA A 251 -7.63 -26.15 -0.49
C ALA A 251 -7.49 -25.62 -1.94
N VAL A 252 -6.33 -25.83 -2.57
CA VAL A 252 -6.12 -25.46 -3.98
C VAL A 252 -6.92 -26.39 -4.92
N THR A 253 -7.14 -27.66 -4.55
CA THR A 253 -8.04 -28.55 -5.29
C THR A 253 -9.48 -28.05 -5.24
N ALA A 254 -9.97 -27.69 -4.05
CA ALA A 254 -11.32 -27.18 -3.87
C ALA A 254 -11.61 -25.93 -4.74
N ILE A 255 -10.72 -24.93 -4.72
CA ILE A 255 -10.91 -23.75 -5.58
C ILE A 255 -10.82 -24.07 -7.08
N SER A 256 -9.98 -25.04 -7.47
CA SER A 256 -9.88 -25.49 -8.85
C SER A 256 -11.19 -26.14 -9.31
N GLU A 257 -11.78 -27.02 -8.50
CA GLU A 257 -13.06 -27.68 -8.79
C GLU A 257 -14.20 -26.66 -8.84
N ASN A 258 -14.34 -25.83 -7.81
CA ASN A 258 -15.33 -24.75 -7.75
C ASN A 258 -15.22 -23.82 -8.98
N ALA A 259 -14.00 -23.45 -9.39
CA ALA A 259 -13.79 -22.58 -10.55
C ALA A 259 -14.16 -23.26 -11.87
N ARG A 260 -13.98 -24.58 -11.96
CA ARG A 260 -14.41 -25.36 -13.14
C ARG A 260 -15.93 -25.45 -13.20
N GLU A 261 -16.58 -25.76 -12.09
CA GLU A 261 -18.04 -25.87 -11.97
C GLU A 261 -18.73 -24.52 -12.23
N SER A 262 -18.12 -23.43 -11.80
CA SER A 262 -18.63 -22.06 -12.01
C SER A 262 -18.21 -21.45 -13.36
N GLU A 263 -17.66 -22.27 -14.28
CA GLU A 263 -17.17 -21.87 -15.61
C GLU A 263 -16.13 -20.72 -15.61
N LYS A 264 -15.42 -20.50 -14.50
CA LYS A 264 -14.40 -19.45 -14.35
C LYS A 264 -13.04 -19.94 -14.86
N MET A 265 -12.94 -20.14 -16.18
CA MET A 265 -11.79 -20.78 -16.84
C MET A 265 -10.43 -20.15 -16.51
N ARG A 266 -10.34 -18.82 -16.38
CA ARG A 266 -9.06 -18.16 -16.02
C ARG A 266 -8.58 -18.54 -14.62
N LEU A 267 -9.50 -18.56 -13.66
CA LEU A 267 -9.19 -18.94 -12.28
C LEU A 267 -8.90 -20.43 -12.18
N TRP A 268 -9.65 -21.26 -12.91
CA TRP A 268 -9.38 -22.69 -13.02
C TRP A 268 -7.97 -22.98 -13.56
N CYS A 269 -7.57 -22.37 -14.68
CA CYS A 269 -6.22 -22.53 -15.23
C CYS A 269 -5.14 -22.13 -14.22
N LEU A 270 -5.33 -21.01 -13.52
CA LEU A 270 -4.39 -20.55 -12.49
C LEU A 270 -4.29 -21.54 -11.32
N ALA A 271 -5.42 -22.00 -10.79
CA ALA A 271 -5.45 -22.98 -9.70
C ALA A 271 -4.84 -24.31 -10.12
N ARG A 272 -5.10 -24.76 -11.36
CA ARG A 272 -4.51 -25.99 -11.92
C ARG A 272 -2.99 -25.90 -12.07
N ASN A 273 -2.47 -24.75 -12.50
CA ASN A 273 -1.03 -24.53 -12.57
C ASN A 273 -0.41 -24.57 -11.17
N CYS A 274 -1.02 -23.90 -10.20
CA CYS A 274 -0.61 -23.95 -8.80
C CYS A 274 -0.60 -25.39 -8.24
N LEU A 275 -1.65 -26.18 -8.51
CA LEU A 275 -1.70 -27.60 -8.13
C LEU A 275 -0.56 -28.41 -8.74
N THR A 276 -0.28 -28.19 -10.03
CA THR A 276 0.78 -28.91 -10.75
C THR A 276 2.14 -28.62 -10.12
N ASP A 277 2.42 -27.36 -9.80
CA ASP A 277 3.66 -26.94 -9.13
C ASP A 277 3.80 -27.57 -7.74
N ILE A 278 2.72 -27.56 -6.95
CA ILE A 278 2.71 -28.14 -5.60
C ILE A 278 2.93 -29.66 -5.66
N LYS A 279 2.19 -30.38 -6.51
CA LYS A 279 2.34 -31.84 -6.67
C LYS A 279 3.74 -32.23 -7.10
N LYS A 280 4.29 -31.55 -8.10
CA LYS A 280 5.66 -31.76 -8.56
C LYS A 280 6.69 -31.64 -7.43
N LYS A 281 6.51 -30.65 -6.54
CA LYS A 281 7.40 -30.43 -5.39
C LYS A 281 7.20 -31.42 -4.24
N LEU A 282 6.01 -32.01 -4.13
CA LEU A 282 5.69 -33.06 -3.17
C LEU A 282 6.00 -34.47 -3.68
N GLY A 283 6.42 -34.64 -4.95
CA GLY A 283 6.64 -35.94 -5.56
C GLY A 283 5.35 -36.74 -5.84
N LEU A 284 4.22 -36.04 -6.06
CA LEU A 284 2.89 -36.61 -6.32
C LEU A 284 2.48 -36.53 -7.80
#